data_AF-A0A0Q8GPU8-F1
#
_entry.id   AF-A0A0Q8GPU8-F1
#
_cell.length_a   1.000
_cell.length_b   1.000
_cell.length_c   1.000
_cell.angle_alpha   90.00
_cell.angle_beta   90.00
_cell.angle_gamma   90.00
#
_symmetry.space_group_name_H-M   'P 1'
#
loop_
_entity.id
_entity.type
_entity.pdbx_description
1 polymer ?
#
loop_
_entity_poly.entity_id
_entity_poly.type
_entity_poly.pdbx_seq_one_letter_code
_entity_poly.pdbx_strand_id
1 'polypeptide(L)'
;MTVVAATAASLLPLAAEAGPVTRQFEFSSTAGALQFGPQIGSFTYDDAVAPVGGGYVSALGLFANLDVSFGGFSFDETTANSGWLRFDPAGVLLDAHFGNNCNAGSCTISGGASQWWIRVGQVGNSVNDFSYSGFNGEAGFRSTNLNALLPNATVPEPASIALAALALVAAGATRRRQR
;
A
#
# COMPACT_ATOMS: atom_id res chain seq x y z
N MET A 1 19.44 39.43 -42.52
CA MET A 1 19.49 37.98 -42.23
C MET A 1 19.21 37.79 -40.75
N THR A 2 18.01 37.33 -40.41
CA THR A 2 17.55 37.18 -39.03
C THR A 2 17.66 35.71 -38.65
N VAL A 3 18.57 35.37 -37.75
CA VAL A 3 18.78 33.99 -37.29
C VAL A 3 17.82 33.71 -36.14
N VAL A 4 16.79 32.92 -36.39
CA VAL A 4 15.86 32.43 -35.36
C VAL A 4 16.49 31.19 -34.74
N ALA A 5 17.06 31.33 -33.54
CA ALA A 5 17.60 30.22 -32.77
C ALA A 5 16.43 29.48 -32.09
N ALA A 6 16.01 28.35 -32.68
CA ALA A 6 15.05 27.44 -32.06
C ALA A 6 15.79 26.58 -31.01
N THR A 7 15.64 26.94 -29.74
CA THR A 7 16.09 26.08 -28.63
C THR A 7 15.15 24.88 -28.53
N ALA A 8 15.60 23.73 -29.03
CA ALA A 8 14.97 22.45 -28.82
C ALA A 8 15.09 22.07 -27.34
N ALA A 9 14.03 22.32 -26.56
CA ALA A 9 13.91 21.79 -25.21
C ALA A 9 13.68 20.28 -25.31
N SER A 10 14.75 19.51 -25.17
CA SER A 10 14.71 18.05 -25.04
C SER A 10 13.88 17.69 -23.80
N LEU A 11 12.65 17.25 -24.03
CA LEU A 11 11.76 16.64 -23.04
C LEU A 11 12.39 15.30 -22.62
N LEU A 12 13.28 15.33 -21.64
CA LEU A 12 13.69 14.11 -20.96
C LEU A 12 12.46 13.59 -20.21
N PRO A 13 12.06 12.32 -20.43
CA PRO A 13 11.02 11.72 -19.62
C PRO A 13 11.49 11.76 -18.17
N LEU A 14 10.71 12.40 -17.31
CA LEU A 14 10.88 12.27 -15.87
C LEU A 14 10.67 10.78 -15.56
N ALA A 15 11.75 10.09 -15.21
CA ALA A 15 11.62 8.77 -14.61
C ALA A 15 10.79 8.97 -13.34
N ALA A 16 9.59 8.37 -13.30
CA ALA A 16 8.87 8.22 -12.05
C ALA A 16 9.79 7.40 -11.14
N GLU A 17 10.33 8.04 -10.11
CA GLU A 17 11.15 7.35 -9.13
C GLU A 17 10.21 6.48 -8.30
N ALA A 18 10.50 5.19 -8.25
CA ALA A 18 9.79 4.27 -7.38
C ALA A 18 9.96 4.75 -5.93
N GLY A 19 8.87 4.73 -5.17
CA GLY A 19 8.80 5.31 -3.85
C GLY A 19 7.89 4.52 -2.90
N PRO A 20 7.98 4.84 -1.59
CA PRO A 20 7.13 4.22 -0.60
C PRO A 20 5.66 4.61 -0.81
N VAL A 21 4.80 3.60 -0.92
CA VAL A 21 3.35 3.75 -1.00
C VAL A 21 2.71 3.27 0.29
N THR A 22 2.11 4.20 1.04
CA THR A 22 1.36 3.90 2.26
C THR A 22 -0.11 3.71 1.96
N ARG A 23 -0.68 2.61 2.46
CA ARG A 23 -2.10 2.28 2.40
C ARG A 23 -2.68 2.22 3.80
N GLN A 24 -3.90 2.73 3.94
CA GLN A 24 -4.70 2.55 5.15
C GLN A 24 -5.89 1.65 4.83
N PHE A 25 -6.29 0.87 5.83
CA PHE A 25 -7.42 -0.04 5.73
C PHE A 25 -8.19 -0.06 7.05
N GLU A 26 -9.49 -0.33 6.96
CA GLU A 26 -10.35 -0.46 8.13
C GLU A 26 -10.90 -1.88 8.21
N PHE A 27 -10.81 -2.48 9.40
CA PHE A 27 -11.30 -3.83 9.66
C PHE A 27 -11.98 -3.90 11.02
N SER A 28 -12.93 -4.82 11.17
CA SER A 28 -13.65 -5.04 12.43
C SER A 28 -13.83 -6.54 12.63
N SER A 29 -14.24 -6.99 13.80
CA SER A 29 -14.66 -8.38 14.00
C SER A 29 -16.00 -8.42 14.71
N THR A 30 -17.00 -8.98 14.02
CA THR A 30 -18.39 -9.06 14.52
C THR A 30 -18.78 -10.47 14.99
N ALA A 31 -17.84 -11.43 14.95
CA ALA A 31 -18.10 -12.81 15.32
C ALA A 31 -16.87 -13.48 15.95
N GLY A 32 -17.10 -14.63 16.60
CA GLY A 32 -16.06 -15.35 17.32
C GLY A 32 -15.79 -14.78 18.71
N ALA A 33 -14.72 -15.26 19.33
CA ALA A 33 -14.33 -14.90 20.69
C ALA A 33 -13.77 -13.48 20.79
N LEU A 34 -13.05 -13.05 19.75
CA LEU A 34 -12.46 -11.74 19.64
C LEU A 34 -13.36 -10.87 18.76
N GLN A 35 -14.26 -10.14 19.41
CA GLN A 35 -15.12 -9.14 18.78
C GLN A 35 -14.59 -7.75 19.08
N PHE A 36 -14.52 -6.92 18.05
CA PHE A 36 -14.07 -5.54 18.17
C PHE A 36 -14.71 -4.67 17.08
N GLY A 37 -14.97 -3.41 17.44
CA GLY A 37 -15.44 -2.40 16.48
C GLY A 37 -14.36 -2.04 15.46
N PRO A 38 -14.66 -1.16 14.50
CA PRO A 38 -13.72 -0.74 13.46
C PRO A 38 -12.35 -0.32 14.03
N GLN A 39 -11.30 -0.90 13.46
CA GLN A 39 -9.90 -0.59 13.69
C GLN A 39 -9.29 -0.09 12.38
N ILE A 40 -8.37 0.86 12.48
CA ILE A 40 -7.61 1.35 11.35
C ILE A 40 -6.21 0.75 11.44
N GLY A 41 -5.78 0.10 10.36
CA GLY A 41 -4.41 -0.33 10.17
C GLY A 41 -3.77 0.40 8.99
N SER A 42 -2.45 0.33 8.91
CA SER A 42 -1.72 0.83 7.76
C SER A 42 -0.54 -0.06 7.40
N PHE A 43 -0.15 -0.04 6.14
CA PHE A 43 1.08 -0.66 5.68
C PHE A 43 1.74 0.20 4.60
N THR A 44 3.05 0.13 4.51
CA THR A 44 3.85 0.79 3.47
C THR A 44 4.68 -0.25 2.73
N TYR A 45 4.65 -0.18 1.40
CA TYR A 45 5.49 -1.01 0.53
C TYR A 45 6.23 -0.10 -0.47
N ASP A 46 7.33 -0.58 -1.02
CA ASP A 46 8.04 0.09 -2.11
C ASP A 46 7.38 -0.30 -3.45
N ASP A 47 6.93 0.65 -4.26
CA ASP A 47 6.28 0.32 -5.53
C ASP A 47 7.25 -0.27 -6.58
N ALA A 48 8.58 -0.19 -6.36
CA ALA A 48 9.58 -0.92 -7.15
C ALA A 48 9.39 -2.43 -7.09
N VAL A 49 8.67 -2.94 -6.08
CA VAL A 49 8.36 -4.38 -5.98
C VAL A 49 7.36 -4.83 -7.03
N ALA A 50 6.57 -3.93 -7.63
CA ALA A 50 5.55 -4.28 -8.61
C ALA A 50 6.18 -4.94 -9.86
N PRO A 51 5.81 -6.19 -10.22
CA PRO A 51 6.38 -6.85 -11.38
C PRO A 51 5.93 -6.17 -12.68
N VAL A 52 6.82 -6.14 -13.67
CA VAL A 52 6.47 -5.70 -15.02
C VAL A 52 5.37 -6.59 -15.58
N GLY A 53 4.24 -6.00 -15.96
CA GLY A 53 3.06 -6.74 -16.42
C GLY A 53 2.13 -7.24 -15.31
N GLY A 54 2.40 -6.86 -14.05
CA GLY A 54 1.60 -7.21 -12.88
C GLY A 54 1.90 -8.61 -12.35
N GLY A 55 1.06 -9.07 -11.41
CA GLY A 55 1.18 -10.40 -10.81
C GLY A 55 1.48 -10.36 -9.31
N TYR A 56 1.95 -11.48 -8.78
CA TYR A 56 2.17 -11.68 -7.34
C TYR A 56 3.63 -11.47 -6.96
N VAL A 57 3.85 -10.85 -5.81
CA VAL A 57 5.15 -10.72 -5.16
C VAL A 57 5.02 -11.26 -3.75
N SER A 58 5.93 -12.14 -3.37
CA SER A 58 6.03 -12.59 -1.98
C SER A 58 7.49 -12.62 -1.55
N ALA A 59 7.74 -12.01 -0.41
CA ALA A 59 9.03 -11.95 0.23
C ALA A 59 8.83 -11.71 1.73
N LEU A 60 9.84 -12.06 2.53
CA LEU A 60 9.93 -11.56 3.89
C LEU A 60 10.31 -10.08 3.85
N GLY A 61 9.76 -9.28 4.77
CA GLY A 61 10.05 -7.85 4.83
C GLY A 61 9.51 -7.05 3.63
N LEU A 62 8.42 -7.54 3.02
CA LEU A 62 7.75 -6.86 1.91
C LEU A 62 7.16 -5.49 2.29
N PHE A 63 6.88 -5.31 3.58
CA PHE A 63 6.37 -4.08 4.16
C PHE A 63 7.51 -3.32 4.84
N ALA A 64 7.74 -2.08 4.41
CA ALA A 64 8.70 -1.17 5.03
C ALA A 64 8.18 -0.63 6.37
N ASN A 65 6.87 -0.58 6.53
CA ASN A 65 6.18 -0.22 7.77
C ASN A 65 4.84 -0.97 7.80
N LEU A 66 4.47 -1.51 8.96
CA LEU A 66 3.17 -2.09 9.21
C LEU A 66 2.70 -1.63 10.59
N ASP A 67 1.44 -1.20 10.70
CA ASP A 67 0.82 -0.86 11.97
C ASP A 67 -0.58 -1.43 11.99
N VAL A 68 -0.79 -2.44 12.84
CA VAL A 68 -2.06 -3.13 13.00
C VAL A 68 -2.32 -3.36 14.47
N SER A 69 -3.46 -2.90 14.95
CA SER A 69 -3.89 -3.18 16.31
C SER A 69 -5.32 -3.71 16.35
N PHE A 70 -5.55 -4.79 17.10
CA PHE A 70 -6.87 -5.35 17.33
C PHE A 70 -6.92 -6.15 18.62
N GLY A 71 -8.07 -6.15 19.30
CA GLY A 71 -8.28 -6.99 20.48
C GLY A 71 -7.28 -6.78 21.63
N GLY A 72 -6.64 -5.60 21.71
CA GLY A 72 -5.59 -5.29 22.69
C GLY A 72 -4.18 -5.74 22.29
N PHE A 73 -4.00 -6.30 21.10
CA PHE A 73 -2.71 -6.68 20.53
C PHE A 73 -2.30 -5.67 19.46
N SER A 74 -1.00 -5.41 19.35
CA SER A 74 -0.39 -4.57 18.32
C SER A 74 0.68 -5.37 17.58
N PHE A 75 0.74 -5.18 16.27
CA PHE A 75 1.64 -5.86 15.36
C PHE A 75 2.27 -4.85 14.41
N ASP A 76 3.52 -5.13 14.06
CA ASP A 76 4.38 -4.31 13.22
C ASP A 76 5.11 -5.16 12.18
N GLU A 77 5.95 -4.54 11.35
CA GLU A 77 6.71 -5.26 10.31
C GLU A 77 7.72 -6.26 10.87
N THR A 78 8.05 -6.18 12.17
CA THR A 78 8.95 -7.12 12.84
C THR A 78 8.24 -8.39 13.30
N THR A 79 6.95 -8.27 13.62
CA THR A 79 6.11 -9.35 14.16
C THR A 79 5.16 -9.97 13.13
N ALA A 80 4.84 -9.23 12.06
CA ALA A 80 4.05 -9.68 10.91
C ALA A 80 4.81 -9.43 9.60
N ASN A 81 6.01 -10.01 9.51
CA ASN A 81 6.97 -9.82 8.42
C ASN A 81 6.69 -10.66 7.17
N SER A 82 5.56 -11.35 7.13
CA SER A 82 5.27 -12.39 6.16
C SER A 82 3.99 -12.06 5.37
N GLY A 83 4.01 -12.26 4.05
CA GLY A 83 2.90 -11.86 3.20
C GLY A 83 3.16 -11.91 1.70
N TRP A 84 2.21 -11.35 0.96
CA TRP A 84 2.31 -11.16 -0.49
C TRP A 84 1.46 -9.97 -0.96
N LEU A 85 1.85 -9.38 -2.07
CA LEU A 85 1.16 -8.30 -2.76
C LEU A 85 0.78 -8.76 -4.17
N ARG A 86 -0.35 -8.30 -4.69
CA ARG A 86 -0.72 -8.49 -6.10
C ARG A 86 -0.93 -7.16 -6.80
N PHE A 87 -0.36 -7.06 -7.98
CA PHE A 87 -0.41 -5.87 -8.82
C PHE A 87 -1.14 -6.15 -10.13
N ASP A 88 -1.79 -5.12 -10.67
CA ASP A 88 -2.28 -5.13 -12.05
C ASP A 88 -1.15 -4.85 -13.06
N PRO A 89 -1.40 -4.98 -14.38
CA PRO A 89 -0.39 -4.69 -15.38
C PRO A 89 0.12 -3.24 -15.43
N ALA A 90 -0.57 -2.30 -14.78
CA ALA A 90 -0.14 -0.91 -14.64
C ALA A 90 0.68 -0.66 -13.36
N GLY A 91 0.93 -1.69 -12.55
CA GLY A 91 1.66 -1.58 -11.28
C GLY A 91 0.80 -1.10 -10.11
N VAL A 92 -0.53 -1.05 -10.28
CA VAL A 92 -1.44 -0.67 -9.19
C VAL A 92 -1.66 -1.87 -8.29
N LEU A 93 -1.50 -1.66 -6.98
CA LEU A 93 -1.79 -2.68 -5.98
C LEU A 93 -3.28 -3.04 -6.00
N LEU A 94 -3.57 -4.31 -6.27
CA LEU A 94 -4.92 -4.88 -6.28
C LEU A 94 -5.28 -5.50 -4.93
N ASP A 95 -4.32 -6.14 -4.27
CA ASP A 95 -4.49 -6.67 -2.92
C ASP A 95 -3.14 -6.88 -2.19
N ALA A 96 -3.26 -6.98 -0.87
CA ALA A 96 -2.19 -7.28 0.07
C ALA A 96 -2.68 -8.34 1.05
N HIS A 97 -1.84 -9.34 1.31
CA HIS A 97 -2.01 -10.33 2.36
C HIS A 97 -0.82 -10.27 3.30
N PHE A 98 -1.09 -10.22 4.59
CA PHE A 98 -0.04 -10.18 5.60
C PHE A 98 -0.51 -10.75 6.92
N GLY A 99 0.44 -11.21 7.72
CA GLY A 99 0.18 -11.80 9.02
C GLY A 99 1.47 -12.36 9.62
N ASN A 100 1.30 -13.11 10.70
CA ASN A 100 2.41 -13.72 11.43
C ASN A 100 2.69 -15.18 11.02
N ASN A 101 1.90 -15.74 10.09
CA ASN A 101 2.12 -17.07 9.51
C ASN A 101 1.65 -17.14 8.05
N CYS A 102 2.22 -16.26 7.23
CA CYS A 102 1.99 -16.22 5.80
C CYS A 102 3.23 -16.66 5.02
N ASN A 103 3.02 -17.33 3.89
CA ASN A 103 4.04 -17.67 2.91
C ASN A 103 3.57 -17.20 1.52
N ALA A 104 4.43 -17.36 0.52
CA ALA A 104 4.08 -17.07 -0.87
C ALA A 104 2.82 -17.82 -1.31
N GLY A 105 1.73 -17.06 -1.50
CA GLY A 105 0.44 -17.55 -1.99
C GLY A 105 -0.50 -18.12 -0.93
N SER A 106 -0.13 -18.23 0.34
CA SER A 106 -1.03 -18.74 1.38
C SER A 106 -0.69 -18.23 2.78
N CYS A 107 -1.73 -17.85 3.53
CA CYS A 107 -1.67 -17.66 4.97
C CYS A 107 -2.37 -18.83 5.65
N THR A 108 -1.71 -19.43 6.65
CA THR A 108 -2.27 -20.59 7.36
C THR A 108 -2.47 -20.26 8.82
N ILE A 109 -3.59 -20.73 9.37
CA ILE A 109 -3.91 -20.58 10.79
C ILE A 109 -4.10 -21.98 11.36
N SER A 110 -3.33 -22.27 12.40
CA SER A 110 -3.46 -23.48 13.19
C SER A 110 -4.32 -23.19 14.41
N GLY A 111 -5.35 -24.01 14.64
CA GLY A 111 -6.23 -23.87 15.79
C GLY A 111 -5.45 -23.86 17.11
N GLY A 112 -5.65 -22.83 17.93
CA GLY A 112 -5.00 -22.68 19.23
C GLY A 112 -3.59 -22.10 19.21
N ALA A 113 -3.00 -21.90 18.03
CA ALA A 113 -1.78 -21.10 17.89
C ALA A 113 -2.16 -19.62 17.76
N SER A 114 -1.39 -18.71 18.39
CA SER A 114 -1.60 -17.25 18.29
C SER A 114 -1.22 -16.74 16.90
N GLN A 115 -2.05 -17.05 15.91
CA GLN A 115 -1.83 -16.80 14.49
C GLN A 115 -2.95 -15.97 13.91
N TRP A 116 -2.63 -15.12 12.95
CA TRP A 116 -3.60 -14.30 12.25
C TRP A 116 -3.10 -13.90 10.87
N TRP A 117 -4.03 -13.48 10.02
CA TRP A 117 -3.72 -12.79 8.78
C TRP A 117 -4.85 -11.84 8.40
N ILE A 118 -4.48 -10.79 7.68
CA ILE A 118 -5.37 -9.83 7.06
C ILE A 118 -5.12 -9.86 5.56
N ARG A 119 -6.22 -9.78 4.82
CA ARG A 119 -6.27 -9.55 3.39
C ARG A 119 -6.97 -8.23 3.15
N VAL A 120 -6.33 -7.37 2.38
CA VAL A 120 -6.88 -6.09 1.93
C VAL A 120 -6.87 -6.06 0.40
N GLY A 121 -7.94 -5.61 -0.24
CA GLY A 121 -8.14 -5.61 -1.69
C GLY A 121 -9.11 -6.67 -2.22
N GLN A 122 -9.29 -6.68 -3.55
CA GLN A 122 -10.30 -7.51 -4.23
C GLN A 122 -9.65 -8.56 -5.14
N VAL A 123 -9.96 -9.85 -4.91
CA VAL A 123 -9.67 -10.96 -5.84
C VAL A 123 -10.98 -11.65 -6.16
N GLY A 124 -11.39 -11.59 -7.43
CA GLY A 124 -12.67 -12.14 -7.88
C GLY A 124 -13.84 -11.53 -7.10
N ASN A 125 -14.63 -12.37 -6.44
CA ASN A 125 -15.82 -11.99 -5.68
C ASN A 125 -15.56 -11.84 -4.17
N SER A 126 -14.33 -12.07 -3.70
CA SER A 126 -13.97 -11.92 -2.30
C SER A 126 -13.26 -10.59 -2.09
N VAL A 127 -13.84 -9.75 -1.24
CA VAL A 127 -13.34 -8.41 -0.90
C VAL A 127 -12.92 -8.45 0.55
N ASN A 128 -11.61 -8.33 0.78
CA ASN A 128 -10.99 -8.25 2.10
C ASN A 128 -11.31 -9.44 3.03
N ASP A 129 -10.38 -9.82 3.90
CA ASP A 129 -10.65 -10.90 4.85
C ASP A 129 -9.74 -10.79 6.07
N PHE A 130 -10.20 -11.30 7.21
CA PHE A 130 -9.44 -11.36 8.45
C PHE A 130 -9.71 -12.69 9.10
N SER A 131 -8.66 -13.33 9.60
CA SER A 131 -8.79 -14.56 10.35
C SER A 131 -7.73 -14.63 11.43
N TYR A 132 -8.07 -15.28 12.54
CA TYR A 132 -7.18 -15.42 13.70
C TYR A 132 -7.38 -16.78 14.39
N SER A 133 -6.49 -17.13 15.30
CA SER A 133 -6.66 -18.21 16.26
C SER A 133 -5.77 -17.99 17.49
N GLY A 134 -6.06 -18.69 18.58
CA GLY A 134 -5.18 -18.79 19.75
C GLY A 134 -5.04 -17.50 20.55
N PHE A 135 -5.83 -16.46 20.24
CA PHE A 135 -5.97 -15.29 21.08
C PHE A 135 -6.98 -15.60 22.19
N ASN A 136 -6.59 -15.36 23.44
CA ASN A 136 -7.39 -15.67 24.64
C ASN A 136 -7.78 -17.16 24.79
N GLY A 137 -6.99 -18.08 24.21
CA GLY A 137 -7.24 -19.52 24.31
C GLY A 137 -8.37 -20.04 23.42
N GLU A 138 -8.93 -19.21 22.55
CA GLU A 138 -10.06 -19.56 21.68
C GLU A 138 -9.61 -19.89 20.25
N ALA A 139 -10.17 -20.97 19.68
CA ALA A 139 -10.00 -21.33 18.28
C ALA A 139 -11.18 -20.75 17.47
N GLY A 140 -11.04 -19.52 16.98
CA GLY A 140 -12.11 -18.83 16.24
C GLY A 140 -11.69 -18.44 14.83
N PHE A 141 -12.13 -19.18 13.81
CA PHE A 141 -11.99 -18.78 12.42
C PHE A 141 -13.21 -17.96 12.01
N ARG A 142 -13.07 -16.68 11.64
CA ARG A 142 -14.13 -16.01 10.87
C ARG A 142 -13.72 -14.69 10.22
N SER A 143 -14.14 -14.62 8.96
CA SER A 143 -14.11 -13.49 8.05
C SER A 143 -15.01 -12.34 8.48
N THR A 144 -14.60 -11.13 8.16
CA THR A 144 -15.21 -9.89 8.64
C THR A 144 -15.43 -8.89 7.50
N ASN A 145 -16.35 -7.94 7.71
CA ASN A 145 -16.45 -6.79 6.81
C ASN A 145 -15.26 -5.86 7.03
N LEU A 146 -14.43 -5.76 6.00
CA LEU A 146 -13.36 -4.77 5.88
C LEU A 146 -13.85 -3.70 4.91
N ASN A 147 -13.88 -2.45 5.37
CA ASN A 147 -14.16 -1.33 4.49
C ASN A 147 -12.93 -1.10 3.59
N ALA A 148 -13.21 -0.73 2.33
CA ALA A 148 -12.25 -0.65 1.25
C ALA A 148 -10.96 0.11 1.62
N LEU A 149 -9.87 -0.21 0.92
CA LEU A 149 -8.63 0.59 0.91
C LEU A 149 -9.02 2.07 0.86
N LEU A 150 -8.63 2.82 1.89
CA LEU A 150 -8.82 4.26 1.85
C LEU A 150 -7.98 4.79 0.68
N PRO A 151 -8.51 5.76 -0.10
CA PRO A 151 -7.75 6.35 -1.19
C PRO A 151 -6.40 6.79 -0.65
N ASN A 152 -5.34 6.55 -1.42
CA ASN A 152 -3.98 6.96 -1.05
C ASN A 152 -4.05 8.36 -0.46
N ALA A 153 -3.53 8.52 0.75
CA ALA A 153 -3.12 9.84 1.17
C ALA A 153 -2.13 10.29 0.10
N THR A 154 -2.54 11.20 -0.79
CA THR A 154 -1.64 11.73 -1.81
C THR A 154 -0.59 12.50 -1.07
N VAL A 155 0.51 11.81 -0.75
CA VAL A 155 1.74 12.45 -0.31
C VAL A 155 2.12 13.37 -1.48
N PRO A 156 2.11 14.71 -1.29
CA PRO A 156 2.45 15.60 -2.37
C PRO A 156 3.86 15.26 -2.83
N GLU A 157 4.02 14.83 -4.08
CA GLU A 157 5.35 14.54 -4.59
C GLU A 157 6.17 15.85 -4.55
N PRO A 158 7.35 15.85 -3.91
CA PRO A 158 8.17 17.07 -3.81
C PRO A 158 8.54 17.60 -5.20
N ALA A 159 8.57 16.73 -6.22
CA ALA A 159 8.81 17.11 -7.61
C ALA A 159 7.69 17.96 -8.22
N SER A 160 6.42 17.74 -7.88
CA SER A 160 5.30 18.52 -8.44
C SER A 160 5.36 19.98 -7.99
N ILE A 161 5.75 20.21 -6.73
CA ILE A 161 5.93 21.55 -6.18
C ILE A 161 7.12 22.24 -6.85
N ALA A 162 8.24 21.52 -7.03
CA ALA A 162 9.42 22.05 -7.70
C ALA A 162 9.13 22.45 -9.15
N LEU A 163 8.40 21.61 -9.91
CA LEU A 163 7.99 21.89 -11.29
C LEU A 163 7.03 23.07 -11.38
N ALA A 164 6.03 23.14 -10.49
CA ALA A 164 5.10 24.27 -10.42
C ALA A 164 5.84 25.58 -10.11
N ALA A 165 6.80 25.55 -9.18
CA ALA A 165 7.64 26.70 -8.87
C ALA A 165 8.51 27.12 -10.07
N LEU A 166 9.11 26.16 -10.79
CA LEU A 166 9.91 26.44 -11.98
C LEU A 166 9.06 27.09 -13.10
N ALA A 167 7.85 26.59 -13.31
CA ALA A 167 6.92 27.15 -14.29
C ALA A 167 6.54 28.60 -13.99
N LEU A 168 6.32 28.94 -12.72
CA LEU A 168 6.04 30.32 -12.28
C LEU A 168 7.24 31.24 -12.50
N VAL A 169 8.47 30.78 -12.22
CA VAL A 169 9.69 31.56 -12.47
C VAL A 169 9.88 31.81 -13.98
N ALA A 170 9.67 30.80 -14.81
CA ALA A 170 9.75 30.95 -16.27
C ALA A 170 8.69 31.93 -16.82
N ALA A 171 7.45 31.87 -16.31
CA ALA A 171 6.39 32.80 -16.68
C ALA A 171 6.68 34.25 -16.23
N GLY A 172 7.32 34.43 -15.07
CA GLY A 172 7.76 35.75 -14.60
C GLY A 172 8.88 36.35 -15.47
N ALA A 173 9.85 35.52 -15.88
CA ALA A 173 10.96 35.95 -16.71
C ALA A 173 10.54 36.38 -18.13
N THR A 174 9.55 35.71 -18.73
CA THR A 174 9.05 36.06 -20.07
C THR A 174 8.30 37.39 -20.09
N ARG A 175 7.53 37.72 -19.05
CA ARG A 175 6.85 39.03 -18.93
C ARG A 175 7.82 40.21 -18.83
N ARG A 176 9.02 40.00 -18.26
CA ARG A 176 10.03 41.07 -18.11
C ARG A 176 10.71 41.45 -19.42
N ARG A 177 10.64 40.61 -20.46
CA ARG A 177 11.22 40.88 -21.78
C ARG A 177 10.29 41.63 -22.74
N GLN A 178 9.00 41.78 -22.40
CA GLN A 178 8.00 42.46 -23.24
C GLN A 178 7.70 43.92 -22.81
N ARG A 179 8.32 44.40 -21.73
CA ARG A 179 8.31 45.81 -21.33
C ARG A 179 9.66 46.43 -21.65
#